data_AF-A0A8H5KRJ2-F1
#
_entry.id   AF-A0A8H5KRJ2-F1
#
_cell.length_a   1.000
_cell.length_b   1.000
_cell.length_c   1.000
_cell.angle_alpha   90.00
_cell.angle_beta   90.00
_cell.angle_gamma   90.00
#
_symmetry.space_group_name_H-M   'P 1'
#
loop_
_entity.id
_entity.type
_entity.pdbx_description
1 polymer ?
#
loop_
_entity_poly.entity_id
_entity_poly.type
_entity_poly.pdbx_seq_one_letter_code
_entity_poly.pdbx_strand_id
1 'polypeptide(L)'
;MVRILHMSHHDPITRETFKTNDQLRFDFEHPEQAILIPTRYNSRVDLERDVEEVIEKIKESRERFGEMGRNKTLSNRQVRTTLEIANQIVESMNLIVKRYYLERREGLRVKKQREHAAVQDEGMSKPFKHAAIALEYHLDLQEKWFTFKVARSGRKMQDALNKLKRYSFEALSISNGNEPLWGTTLV
;
A
#
# COMPACT_ATOMS: atom_id res chain seq x y z
N MET A 1 -13.44 -9.65 19.62
CA MET A 1 -12.28 -10.57 19.51
C MET A 1 -11.58 -10.23 18.22
N VAL A 2 -10.34 -9.71 18.27
CA VAL A 2 -9.56 -9.34 17.08
C VAL A 2 -8.94 -10.60 16.50
N ARG A 3 -9.16 -10.88 15.21
CA ARG A 3 -8.56 -12.01 14.50
C ARG A 3 -7.33 -11.56 13.73
N ILE A 4 -6.16 -12.03 14.15
CA ILE A 4 -4.87 -11.73 13.52
C ILE A 4 -4.44 -12.93 12.70
N LEU A 5 -4.18 -12.72 11.41
CA LEU A 5 -3.53 -13.74 10.58
C LEU A 5 -2.04 -13.49 10.51
N HIS A 6 -1.26 -14.47 10.95
CA HIS A 6 0.18 -14.50 10.71
C HIS A 6 0.42 -14.92 9.27
N MET A 7 1.03 -14.03 8.49
CA MET A 7 1.34 -14.30 7.10
C MET A 7 2.67 -15.03 6.98
N SER A 8 2.63 -16.22 6.40
CA SER A 8 3.81 -16.89 5.87
C SER A 8 4.06 -16.44 4.43
N HIS A 9 5.32 -16.33 4.02
CA HIS A 9 5.72 -16.04 2.64
C HIS A 9 5.29 -17.12 1.63
N HIS A 10 4.82 -18.27 2.12
CA HIS A 10 4.35 -19.38 1.29
C HIS A 10 2.85 -19.34 0.93
N ASP A 11 2.05 -18.52 1.59
CA ASP A 11 0.59 -18.53 1.39
C ASP A 11 0.12 -17.32 0.56
N PRO A 12 -0.56 -17.53 -0.58
CA PRO A 12 -1.10 -16.44 -1.37
C PRO A 12 -2.28 -15.77 -0.65
N ILE A 13 -2.31 -14.44 -0.68
CA ILE A 13 -3.38 -13.65 -0.09
C ILE A 13 -4.65 -13.80 -0.93
N THR A 14 -5.74 -14.28 -0.32
CA THR A 14 -7.02 -14.47 -1.01
C THR A 14 -8.07 -13.45 -0.57
N ARG A 15 -9.18 -13.35 -1.30
CA ARG A 15 -10.33 -12.53 -0.89
C ARG A 15 -10.95 -13.00 0.43
N GLU A 16 -10.85 -14.29 0.76
CA GLU A 16 -11.35 -14.84 2.02
C GLU A 16 -10.50 -14.38 3.20
N THR A 17 -9.19 -14.28 3.01
CA THR A 17 -8.22 -13.76 4.00
C THR A 17 -8.66 -12.41 4.59
N PHE A 18 -9.10 -11.48 3.74
CA PHE A 18 -9.59 -10.14 4.14
C PHE A 18 -11.02 -10.12 4.68
N LYS A 19 -11.76 -11.23 4.59
CA LYS A 19 -13.12 -11.35 5.13
C LYS A 19 -13.12 -11.95 6.53
N THR A 20 -12.19 -12.86 6.80
CA THR A 20 -12.16 -13.65 8.04
C THR A 20 -11.24 -13.08 9.11
N ASN A 21 -10.31 -12.19 8.74
CA ASN A 21 -9.32 -11.59 9.64
C ASN A 21 -9.46 -10.06 9.70
N ASP A 22 -9.17 -9.52 10.88
CA ASP A 22 -9.22 -8.08 11.15
C ASP A 22 -7.87 -7.41 10.86
N GLN A 23 -6.77 -8.16 11.04
CA GLN A 23 -5.41 -7.68 10.84
C GLN A 23 -4.54 -8.75 10.17
N LEU A 24 -3.63 -8.29 9.32
CA LEU A 24 -2.55 -9.09 8.73
C LEU A 24 -1.25 -8.75 9.45
N ARG A 25 -0.52 -9.77 9.89
CA ARG A 25 0.78 -9.62 10.50
C ARG A 25 1.86 -10.18 9.59
N PHE A 26 2.83 -9.35 9.27
CA PHE A 26 4.01 -9.72 8.47
C PHE A 26 5.24 -9.62 9.35
N ASP A 27 5.84 -10.76 9.67
CA ASP A 27 7.07 -10.83 10.44
C ASP A 27 8.25 -10.89 9.47
N PHE A 28 9.07 -9.83 9.42
CA PHE A 28 10.40 -9.94 8.82
C PHE A 28 11.31 -10.81 9.70
N GLU A 29 12.53 -11.11 9.24
CA GLU A 29 13.47 -11.93 10.01
C GLU A 29 13.76 -11.38 11.41
N HIS A 30 13.63 -10.07 11.60
CA HIS A 30 13.70 -9.45 12.91
C HIS A 30 12.30 -9.15 13.45
N PRO A 31 11.95 -9.64 14.67
CA PRO A 31 10.61 -9.49 15.23
C PRO A 31 10.21 -8.03 15.47
N GLU A 32 11.19 -7.12 15.60
CA GLU A 32 10.98 -5.67 15.74
C GLU A 32 10.49 -4.99 14.46
N GLN A 33 10.60 -5.67 13.32
CA GLN A 33 10.13 -5.18 12.01
C GLN A 33 8.74 -5.71 11.66
N ALA A 34 8.06 -6.40 12.58
CA ALA A 34 6.72 -6.90 12.34
C ALA A 34 5.78 -5.76 11.94
N ILE A 35 5.08 -5.91 10.81
CA ILE A 35 4.08 -4.95 10.35
C ILE A 35 2.69 -5.53 10.62
N LEU A 36 1.85 -4.74 11.28
CA LEU A 36 0.44 -5.04 11.49
C LEU A 36 -0.41 -4.15 10.60
N ILE A 37 -1.13 -4.74 9.66
CA ILE A 37 -1.98 -4.01 8.71
C ILE A 37 -3.44 -4.40 8.94
N PRO A 38 -4.30 -3.46 9.37
CA PRO A 38 -5.75 -3.63 9.35
C PRO A 38 -6.27 -4.05 7.96
N THR A 39 -7.16 -5.05 7.90
CA THR A 39 -7.76 -5.48 6.63
C THR A 39 -8.83 -4.51 6.12
N ARG A 40 -9.29 -3.58 6.98
CA ARG A 40 -10.28 -2.55 6.66
C ARG A 40 -9.98 -1.24 7.40
N TYR A 41 -10.31 -0.14 6.74
CA TYR A 41 -10.14 1.21 7.28
C TYR A 41 -11.44 2.01 7.16
N ASN A 42 -11.81 2.67 8.26
CA ASN A 42 -12.89 3.66 8.27
C ASN A 42 -12.37 5.08 7.99
N SER A 43 -11.10 5.33 8.30
CA SER A 43 -10.44 6.63 8.20
C SER A 43 -9.41 6.63 7.08
N ARG A 44 -9.37 7.73 6.32
CA ARG A 44 -8.34 7.95 5.30
C ARG A 44 -6.98 8.17 5.95
N VAL A 45 -6.96 8.89 7.06
CA VAL A 45 -5.72 9.29 7.73
C VAL A 45 -5.00 8.05 8.24
N ASP A 46 -5.73 7.10 8.85
CA ASP A 46 -5.14 5.83 9.30
C ASP A 46 -4.64 4.99 8.13
N LEU A 47 -5.40 4.92 7.02
CA LEU A 47 -4.93 4.22 5.82
C LEU A 47 -3.63 4.85 5.28
N GLU A 48 -3.58 6.17 5.16
CA GLU A 48 -2.41 6.89 4.63
C GLU A 48 -1.20 6.76 5.54
N ARG A 49 -1.40 6.82 6.87
CA ARG A 49 -0.35 6.56 7.86
C ARG A 49 0.25 5.16 7.71
N ASP A 50 -0.59 4.14 7.62
CA ASP A 50 -0.11 2.76 7.55
C ASP A 50 0.53 2.46 6.17
N VAL A 51 0.13 3.16 5.10
CA VAL A 51 0.88 3.13 3.81
C VAL A 51 2.30 3.68 3.99
N GLU A 52 2.43 4.78 4.73
CA GLU A 52 3.74 5.39 5.00
C GLU A 52 4.60 4.50 5.90
N GLU A 53 4.02 3.90 6.94
CA GLU A 53 4.70 2.93 7.80
C GLU A 53 5.24 1.73 7.01
N VAL A 54 4.46 1.17 6.09
CA VAL A 54 4.92 0.10 5.19
C VAL A 54 6.15 0.54 4.37
N ILE A 55 6.12 1.76 3.82
CA ILE A 55 7.24 2.29 3.03
C ILE A 55 8.48 2.48 3.92
N GLU A 56 8.30 3.00 5.12
CA GLU A 56 9.39 3.21 6.09
C GLU A 56 10.01 1.88 6.51
N LYS A 57 9.22 0.86 6.82
CA LYS A 57 9.73 -0.47 7.18
C LYS A 57 10.50 -1.13 6.04
N ILE A 58 10.04 -0.99 4.79
CA ILE A 58 10.79 -1.45 3.61
C ILE A 58 12.12 -0.71 3.48
N LYS A 59 12.14 0.61 3.78
CA LYS A 59 13.36 1.43 3.79
C LYS A 59 14.33 0.99 4.90
N GLU A 60 13.85 0.72 6.11
CA GLU A 60 14.65 0.18 7.23
C GLU A 60 15.31 -1.15 6.84
N SER A 61 14.56 -2.08 6.27
CA SER A 61 15.11 -3.37 5.79
C SER A 61 16.21 -3.17 4.74
N ARG A 62 16.04 -2.20 3.84
CA ARG A 62 17.06 -1.86 2.84
C ARG A 62 18.35 -1.35 3.49
N GLU A 63 18.24 -0.48 4.49
CA GLU A 63 19.40 0.09 5.19
C GLU A 63 20.16 -0.99 5.95
N ARG A 64 19.44 -1.89 6.64
CA ARG A 64 20.02 -3.06 7.30
C ARG A 64 20.77 -3.97 6.34
N PHE A 65 20.22 -4.25 5.16
CA PHE A 65 20.94 -5.01 4.14
C PHE A 65 22.23 -4.33 3.70
N GLY A 66 22.24 -3.00 3.59
CA GLY A 66 23.46 -2.24 3.35
C GLY A 66 24.53 -2.48 4.42
N GLU A 67 24.14 -2.45 5.69
CA GLU A 67 25.05 -2.72 6.82
C GLU A 67 25.56 -4.18 6.82
N MET A 68 24.66 -5.15 6.68
CA MET A 68 25.01 -6.58 6.65
C MET A 68 25.88 -6.93 5.43
N GLY A 69 25.65 -6.27 4.29
CA GLY A 69 26.45 -6.43 3.09
C GLY A 69 27.89 -5.96 3.32
N ARG A 70 28.08 -4.79 3.94
CA ARG A 70 29.41 -4.28 4.33
C ARG A 70 30.12 -5.18 5.34
N ASN A 71 29.36 -5.73 6.29
CA ASN A 71 29.87 -6.63 7.32
C ASN A 71 30.09 -8.07 6.82
N LYS A 72 29.75 -8.38 5.56
CA LYS A 72 29.84 -9.72 4.97
C LYS A 72 29.04 -10.79 5.72
N THR A 73 27.95 -10.37 6.37
CA THR A 73 27.05 -11.26 7.12
C THR A 73 25.73 -11.50 6.40
N LEU A 74 25.50 -10.84 5.26
CA LEU A 74 24.28 -10.96 4.49
C LEU A 74 24.29 -12.26 3.67
N SER A 75 23.26 -13.09 3.84
CA SER A 75 23.08 -14.31 3.06
C SER A 75 21.96 -14.21 2.02
N ASN A 76 22.06 -15.02 0.97
CA ASN A 76 21.07 -15.06 -0.11
C ASN A 76 19.66 -15.42 0.40
N ARG A 77 19.57 -16.35 1.37
CA ARG A 77 18.30 -16.75 2.00
C ARG A 77 17.57 -15.55 2.61
N GLN A 78 18.29 -14.71 3.34
CA GLN A 78 17.71 -13.56 4.04
C GLN A 78 17.19 -12.51 3.07
N VAL A 79 17.95 -12.26 2.00
CA VAL A 79 17.52 -11.41 0.89
C VAL A 79 16.23 -11.96 0.28
N ARG A 80 16.19 -13.25 -0.05
CA ARG A 80 15.01 -13.86 -0.68
C ARG A 80 13.77 -13.77 0.21
N THR A 81 13.86 -14.19 1.46
CA THR A 81 12.74 -14.18 2.41
C THR A 81 12.22 -12.76 2.67
N THR A 82 13.12 -11.79 2.87
CA THR A 82 12.73 -10.38 3.08
C THR A 82 12.05 -9.79 1.84
N LEU A 83 12.53 -10.11 0.64
CA LEU A 83 11.91 -9.66 -0.61
C LEU A 83 10.53 -10.28 -0.84
N GLU A 84 10.37 -11.57 -0.52
CA GLU A 84 9.08 -12.26 -0.59
C GLU A 84 8.06 -11.61 0.37
N ILE A 85 8.45 -11.38 1.63
CA ILE A 85 7.61 -10.72 2.64
C ILE A 85 7.26 -9.29 2.22
N ALA A 86 8.24 -8.49 1.78
CA ALA A 86 8.01 -7.12 1.32
C ALA A 86 7.06 -7.08 0.12
N ASN A 87 7.15 -8.05 -0.79
CA ASN A 87 6.24 -8.16 -1.92
C ASN A 87 4.80 -8.45 -1.46
N GLN A 88 4.60 -9.40 -0.55
CA GLN A 88 3.28 -9.71 0.02
C GLN A 88 2.66 -8.53 0.78
N ILE A 89 3.46 -7.78 1.54
CA ILE A 89 3.03 -6.57 2.23
C ILE A 89 2.49 -5.55 1.22
N VAL A 90 3.28 -5.26 0.17
CA VAL A 90 2.89 -4.28 -0.85
C VAL A 90 1.66 -4.72 -1.63
N GLU A 91 1.55 -6.01 -1.97
CA GLU A 91 0.36 -6.57 -2.61
C GLU A 91 -0.88 -6.46 -1.73
N SER A 92 -0.77 -6.87 -0.46
CA SER A 92 -1.84 -6.74 0.54
C SER A 92 -2.31 -5.30 0.69
N MET A 93 -1.37 -4.37 0.89
CA MET A 93 -1.70 -2.97 1.12
C MET A 93 -2.32 -2.34 -0.12
N ASN A 94 -1.85 -2.70 -1.32
CA ASN A 94 -2.46 -2.26 -2.58
C ASN A 94 -3.91 -2.74 -2.71
N LEU A 95 -4.22 -3.98 -2.31
CA LEU A 95 -5.59 -4.49 -2.32
C LEU A 95 -6.47 -3.72 -1.33
N ILE A 96 -5.96 -3.45 -0.12
CA ILE A 96 -6.70 -2.70 0.90
C ILE A 96 -6.97 -1.26 0.45
N VAL A 97 -5.96 -0.56 -0.09
CA VAL A 97 -6.11 0.79 -0.63
C VAL A 97 -7.14 0.82 -1.76
N LYS A 98 -7.06 -0.13 -2.70
CA LYS A 98 -8.04 -0.24 -3.80
C LYS A 98 -9.44 -0.42 -3.25
N ARG A 99 -9.63 -1.36 -2.32
CA ARG A 99 -10.92 -1.65 -1.70
C ARG A 99 -11.51 -0.42 -1.01
N TYR A 100 -10.72 0.24 -0.16
CA TYR A 100 -11.14 1.43 0.60
C TYR A 100 -11.72 2.54 -0.28
N TYR A 101 -11.07 2.82 -1.41
CA TYR A 101 -11.49 3.85 -2.34
C TYR A 101 -12.62 3.39 -3.28
N LEU A 102 -12.69 2.10 -3.60
CA LEU A 102 -13.76 1.52 -4.41
C LEU A 102 -15.10 1.54 -3.65
N GLU A 103 -15.12 1.14 -2.38
CA GLU A 103 -16.32 1.20 -1.52
C GLU A 103 -16.85 2.65 -1.40
N ARG A 104 -15.96 3.63 -1.28
CA ARG A 104 -16.33 5.07 -1.25
C ARG A 104 -16.83 5.58 -2.58
N ARG A 105 -16.25 5.12 -3.69
CA ARG A 105 -16.70 5.43 -5.05
C ARG A 105 -18.09 4.86 -5.31
N GLU A 106 -18.37 3.65 -4.86
CA GLU A 106 -19.72 3.05 -4.95
C GLU A 106 -20.74 3.84 -4.12
N GLY A 107 -20.39 4.21 -2.88
CA GLY A 107 -21.22 5.10 -2.07
C GLY A 107 -21.50 6.44 -2.75
N LEU A 108 -20.49 7.01 -3.41
CA LEU A 108 -20.62 8.23 -4.21
C LEU A 108 -21.57 8.05 -5.39
N ARG A 109 -21.48 6.91 -6.09
CA ARG A 109 -22.34 6.59 -7.24
C ARG A 109 -23.80 6.48 -6.82
N VAL A 110 -24.08 5.80 -5.70
CA VAL A 110 -25.45 5.70 -5.15
C VAL A 110 -25.96 7.08 -4.75
N LYS A 111 -25.11 7.93 -4.16
CA LYS A 111 -25.46 9.31 -3.83
C LYS A 111 -25.80 10.14 -5.07
N LYS A 112 -24.98 10.07 -6.13
CA LYS A 112 -25.26 10.68 -7.45
C LYS A 112 -26.63 10.28 -7.98
N GLN A 113 -26.94 8.98 -7.96
CA GLN A 113 -28.22 8.45 -8.46
C GLN A 113 -29.42 8.99 -7.66
N ARG A 114 -29.32 9.05 -6.33
CA ARG A 114 -30.38 9.60 -5.46
C ARG A 114 -30.60 11.09 -5.69
N GLU A 115 -29.52 11.87 -5.75
CA GLU A 115 -29.61 13.32 -5.97
C GLU A 115 -30.14 13.63 -7.37
N HIS A 116 -29.75 12.86 -8.38
CA HIS A 116 -30.29 13.01 -9.74
C HIS A 116 -31.79 12.66 -9.82
N ALA A 117 -32.24 11.59 -9.14
CA ALA A 117 -33.65 11.24 -9.07
C ALA A 117 -34.48 12.34 -8.38
N ALA A 118 -33.99 12.91 -7.27
CA ALA A 118 -34.66 14.00 -6.58
C ALA A 118 -34.79 15.27 -7.45
N VAL A 119 -33.80 15.55 -8.30
CA VAL A 119 -33.82 16.70 -9.21
C VAL A 119 -34.77 16.50 -10.40
N GLN A 120 -35.02 15.25 -10.83
CA GLN A 120 -35.94 14.95 -11.93
C GLN A 120 -37.42 14.94 -11.53
N ASP A 121 -37.73 14.60 -10.27
CA ASP A 121 -39.11 14.54 -9.76
C ASP A 121 -39.71 15.93 -9.52
N GLU A 122 -38.87 16.95 -9.30
CA GLU A 122 -39.30 18.33 -9.15
C GLU A 122 -39.20 19.08 -10.49
N GLY A 123 -40.28 19.73 -10.92
CA GLY A 123 -40.30 20.65 -12.07
C GLY A 123 -39.44 21.90 -11.83
N MET A 124 -38.12 21.70 -11.76
CA MET A 124 -37.18 22.59 -11.09
C MET A 124 -36.87 23.86 -11.88
N SER A 125 -36.88 24.99 -11.16
CA SER A 125 -36.48 26.30 -11.70
C SER A 125 -34.97 26.35 -12.02
N LYS A 126 -34.57 27.28 -12.90
CA LYS A 126 -33.17 27.45 -13.37
C LYS A 126 -32.06 27.37 -12.29
N PRO A 127 -32.17 27.98 -11.10
CA PRO A 127 -31.12 27.90 -10.07
C PRO A 127 -30.86 26.48 -9.55
N PHE A 128 -31.90 25.64 -9.44
CA PHE A 128 -31.72 24.25 -9.02
C PHE A 128 -31.06 23.39 -10.09
N LYS A 129 -31.27 23.70 -11.38
CA LYS A 129 -30.50 23.08 -12.48
C LYS A 129 -29.01 23.39 -12.39
N HIS A 130 -28.63 24.60 -11.98
CA HIS A 130 -27.23 24.97 -11.79
C HIS A 130 -26.60 24.26 -10.58
N ALA A 131 -27.37 24.12 -9.49
CA ALA A 131 -26.94 23.36 -8.32
C ALA A 131 -26.70 21.87 -8.65
N ALA A 132 -27.57 21.26 -9.46
CA ALA A 132 -27.42 19.88 -9.92
C ALA A 132 -26.15 19.68 -10.76
N ILE A 133 -25.88 20.57 -11.72
CA ILE A 133 -24.65 20.53 -12.54
C ILE A 133 -23.41 20.69 -11.64
N ALA A 134 -23.40 21.66 -10.73
CA ALA A 134 -22.26 21.87 -9.84
C ALA A 134 -21.98 20.66 -8.95
N LEU A 135 -23.04 20.00 -8.48
CA LEU A 135 -22.96 18.79 -7.67
C LEU A 135 -22.43 17.59 -8.48
N GLU A 136 -22.87 17.41 -9.73
CA GLU A 136 -22.35 16.39 -10.64
C GLU A 136 -20.84 16.57 -10.88
N TYR A 137 -20.41 17.78 -11.22
CA TYR A 137 -18.98 18.13 -11.39
C TYR A 137 -18.17 17.86 -10.11
N HIS A 138 -18.70 18.24 -8.95
CA HIS A 138 -18.01 18.03 -7.67
C HIS A 138 -17.80 16.53 -7.39
N LEU A 139 -18.83 15.72 -7.62
CA LEU A 139 -18.76 14.28 -7.39
C LEU A 139 -17.86 13.58 -8.43
N ASP A 140 -17.82 14.04 -9.68
CA ASP A 140 -16.85 13.57 -10.68
C ASP A 140 -15.40 13.87 -10.32
N LEU A 141 -15.12 15.07 -9.78
CA LEU A 141 -13.79 15.41 -9.28
C LEU A 141 -13.37 14.50 -8.12
N GLN A 142 -14.30 14.18 -7.21
CA GLN A 142 -14.03 13.25 -6.11
C GLN A 142 -13.70 11.84 -6.61
N GLU A 143 -14.42 11.34 -7.62
CA GLU A 143 -14.17 10.03 -8.23
C GLU A 143 -12.80 9.96 -8.94
N LYS A 144 -12.43 11.00 -9.69
CA LYS A 144 -11.09 11.14 -10.29
C LYS A 144 -10.01 11.19 -9.22
N TRP A 145 -10.26 11.90 -8.12
CA TRP A 145 -9.33 12.01 -7.00
C TRP A 145 -9.11 10.66 -6.29
N PHE A 146 -10.14 9.84 -6.10
CA PHE A 146 -9.98 8.47 -5.58
C PHE A 146 -9.08 7.62 -6.48
N THR A 147 -9.29 7.67 -7.79
CA THR A 147 -8.47 6.94 -8.77
C THR A 147 -7.01 7.38 -8.71
N PHE A 148 -6.77 8.69 -8.64
CA PHE A 148 -5.44 9.24 -8.47
C PHE A 148 -4.77 8.78 -7.18
N LYS A 149 -5.49 8.75 -6.05
CA LYS A 149 -4.97 8.30 -4.75
C LYS A 149 -4.55 6.83 -4.74
N VAL A 150 -5.35 5.95 -5.35
CA VAL A 150 -4.99 4.53 -5.53
C VAL A 150 -3.69 4.41 -6.33
N ALA A 151 -3.61 5.08 -7.48
CA ALA A 151 -2.43 5.03 -8.34
C ALA A 151 -1.18 5.64 -7.69
N ARG A 152 -1.33 6.73 -6.93
CA ARG A 152 -0.21 7.37 -6.23
C ARG A 152 0.35 6.48 -5.12
N SER A 153 -0.53 5.91 -4.28
CA SER A 153 -0.12 5.06 -3.16
C SER A 153 0.55 3.78 -3.67
N GLY A 154 -0.04 3.14 -4.68
CA GLY A 154 0.56 1.96 -5.29
C GLY A 154 1.93 2.24 -5.93
N ARG A 155 2.10 3.38 -6.61
CA ARG A 155 3.41 3.77 -7.15
C ARG A 155 4.46 4.01 -6.07
N LYS A 156 4.12 4.68 -4.97
CA LYS A 156 5.06 4.91 -3.84
C LYS A 156 5.54 3.59 -3.24
N MET A 157 4.62 2.68 -2.94
CA MET A 157 4.95 1.37 -2.37
C MET A 157 5.77 0.50 -3.35
N GLN A 158 5.41 0.51 -4.64
CA GLN A 158 6.17 -0.23 -5.66
C GLN A 158 7.59 0.33 -5.86
N ASP A 159 7.76 1.65 -5.81
CA ASP A 159 9.08 2.29 -5.86
C ASP A 159 9.95 1.89 -4.66
N ALA A 160 9.38 1.88 -3.45
CA ALA A 160 10.08 1.40 -2.26
C ALA A 160 10.52 -0.07 -2.40
N LEU A 161 9.64 -0.95 -2.89
CA LEU A 161 9.95 -2.35 -3.14
C LEU A 161 11.03 -2.53 -4.21
N ASN A 162 10.97 -1.76 -5.31
CA ASN A 162 11.98 -1.83 -6.37
C ASN A 162 13.35 -1.37 -5.88
N LYS A 163 13.39 -0.34 -5.03
CA LYS A 163 14.62 0.11 -4.36
C LYS A 163 15.15 -0.98 -3.44
N LEU A 164 14.31 -1.62 -2.62
CA LEU A 164 14.74 -2.73 -1.78
C LEU A 164 15.34 -3.87 -2.64
N LYS A 165 14.66 -4.30 -3.71
CA LYS A 165 15.17 -5.31 -4.65
C LYS A 165 16.56 -4.96 -5.16
N ARG A 166 16.72 -3.79 -5.78
CA ARG A 166 18.00 -3.35 -6.34
C ARG A 166 19.12 -3.33 -5.29
N TYR A 167 18.90 -2.66 -4.17
CA TYR A 167 19.91 -2.52 -3.12
C TYR A 167 20.25 -3.84 -2.44
N SER A 168 19.28 -4.74 -2.30
CA SER A 168 19.52 -6.06 -1.70
C SER A 168 20.45 -6.94 -2.55
N PHE A 169 20.32 -6.88 -3.89
CA PHE A 169 21.26 -7.55 -4.80
C PHE A 169 22.65 -6.94 -4.74
N GLU A 170 22.75 -5.61 -4.72
CA GLU A 170 24.02 -4.90 -4.58
C GLU A 170 24.72 -5.25 -3.26
N ALA A 171 23.99 -5.21 -2.14
CA ALA A 171 24.51 -5.57 -0.82
C ALA A 171 24.97 -7.04 -0.74
N LEU A 172 24.24 -7.95 -1.37
CA LEU A 172 24.64 -9.36 -1.44
C LEU A 172 25.92 -9.55 -2.26
N SER A 173 26.08 -8.80 -3.36
CA SER A 173 27.31 -8.81 -4.15
C SER A 173 28.51 -8.35 -3.31
N ILE A 174 28.35 -7.26 -2.56
CA ILE A 174 29.38 -6.74 -1.64
C ILE A 174 29.72 -7.78 -0.55
N SER A 175 28.70 -8.42 0.03
CA SER A 175 28.87 -9.47 1.04
C SER A 175 29.74 -10.63 0.54
N ASN A 176 29.57 -11.01 -0.73
CA ASN A 176 30.33 -12.05 -1.40
C ASN A 176 31.74 -11.63 -1.83
N GLY A 177 32.18 -10.41 -1.49
CA GLY A 177 33.52 -9.91 -1.78
C GLY A 177 33.68 -9.22 -3.13
N ASN A 178 32.59 -8.97 -3.86
CA ASN A 178 32.65 -8.18 -5.08
C ASN A 178 32.71 -6.69 -4.76
N GLU A 179 33.43 -5.92 -5.58
CA GLU A 179 33.43 -4.46 -5.46
C GLU A 179 32.02 -3.89 -5.75
N PRO A 180 31.58 -2.87 -4.99
CA PRO A 180 30.34 -2.17 -5.30
C PRO A 180 30.43 -1.53 -6.69
N LEU A 181 29.36 -1.67 -7.50
CA LEU A 181 29.29 -1.14 -8.87
C LEU A 181 29.40 0.40 -8.96
N TRP A 182 29.24 1.08 -7.83
CA TRP A 182 29.61 2.48 -7.65
C TRP A 182 30.88 2.48 -6.80
N GLY A 183 32.01 2.85 -7.42
CA GLY A 183 33.27 3.01 -6.71
C GLY A 183 33.08 3.90 -5.47
N THR A 184 33.78 3.53 -4.40
CA THR A 184 33.95 4.26 -3.12
C THR A 184 33.37 5.68 -3.12
N THR A 185 32.10 5.83 -2.77
CA THR A 185 31.53 7.16 -2.46
C THR A 185 30.84 7.12 -1.11
N LEU A 186 31.66 7.04 -0.06
CA LEU A 186 31.40 7.63 1.25
C LEU A 186 32.77 8.00 1.87
N VAL A 187 33.28 9.17 1.47
CA VAL A 187 34.10 10.05 2.33
C VAL A 187 33.21 11.24 2.64
#